data_AF-A0A811QGA8-F1
#
_entry.id   AF-A0A811QGA8-F1
#
_cell.length_a   1.000
_cell.length_b   1.000
_cell.length_c   1.000
_cell.angle_alpha   90.00
_cell.angle_beta   90.00
_cell.angle_gamma   90.00
#
_symmetry.space_group_name_H-M   'P 1'
#
loop_
_entity.id
_entity.type
_entity.pdbx_description
1 polymer ?
#
loop_
_entity_poly.entity_id
_entity_poly.type
_entity_poly.pdbx_seq_one_letter_code
_entity_poly.pdbx_strand_id
1 'polypeptide(L)'
;MRSLRRSRRGGRQLEELVKKRLEARKIETRQIVVEEIRKEQHIEKALNEEANIEDVDTDDELNEAEEYEAWKNREIARIKRDREERDARLKEKEEIEKEGADDVIQSAGKDDIYSRDFSEPTGEDKMDKSILPKVMQVKHFGRSGRTKWTHLVNEDTTDWNAPWSTNGPLMKIKV
;
A
#
# COMPACT_ATOMS: atom_id res chain seq x y z
N MET A 1 -68.49 -48.65 -29.62
CA MET A 1 -67.72 -49.67 -28.85
C MET A 1 -66.18 -49.56 -28.89
N ARG A 2 -65.54 -48.70 -29.72
CA ARG A 2 -64.06 -48.62 -29.82
C ARG A 2 -63.36 -47.64 -28.82
N SER A 3 -64.06 -46.64 -28.26
CA SER A 3 -63.43 -45.65 -27.36
C SER A 3 -63.14 -46.17 -25.95
N LEU A 4 -63.99 -47.06 -25.42
CA LEU A 4 -63.87 -47.61 -24.06
C LEU A 4 -62.68 -48.58 -23.91
N ARG A 5 -62.26 -49.27 -24.98
CA ARG A 5 -61.04 -50.11 -25.00
C ARG A 5 -59.74 -49.28 -25.11
N ARG A 6 -59.79 -48.07 -25.66
CA ARG A 6 -58.63 -47.16 -25.78
C ARG A 6 -58.32 -46.49 -24.43
N SER A 7 -59.36 -46.08 -23.69
CA SER A 7 -59.24 -45.49 -22.35
C SER A 7 -58.72 -46.50 -21.30
N ARG A 8 -59.23 -47.76 -21.31
CA ARG A 8 -58.68 -48.84 -20.46
C ARG A 8 -57.25 -49.25 -20.81
N ARG A 9 -56.82 -49.13 -22.06
CA ARG A 9 -55.42 -49.37 -22.48
C ARG A 9 -54.50 -48.22 -22.02
N GLY A 10 -54.95 -46.97 -22.10
CA GLY A 10 -54.20 -45.82 -21.61
C GLY A 10 -53.99 -45.83 -20.09
N GLY A 11 -55.01 -46.22 -19.31
CA GLY A 11 -54.89 -46.36 -17.85
C GLY A 11 -53.87 -47.42 -17.42
N ARG A 12 -53.85 -48.59 -18.08
CA ARG A 12 -52.86 -49.65 -17.82
C ARG A 12 -51.44 -49.22 -18.21
N GLN A 13 -51.28 -48.47 -19.30
CA GLN A 13 -49.98 -47.93 -19.69
C GLN A 13 -49.45 -46.91 -18.68
N LEU A 14 -50.32 -46.04 -18.15
CA LEU A 14 -49.96 -45.11 -17.08
C LEU A 14 -49.55 -45.83 -15.80
N GLU A 15 -50.31 -46.84 -15.39
CA GLU A 15 -50.01 -47.65 -14.21
C GLU A 15 -48.70 -48.43 -14.36
N GLU A 16 -48.42 -48.97 -15.55
CA GLU A 16 -47.17 -49.64 -15.87
C GLU A 16 -45.98 -48.66 -15.90
N LEU A 17 -46.17 -47.44 -16.39
CA LEU A 17 -45.15 -46.38 -16.35
C LEU A 17 -44.86 -45.92 -14.92
N VAL A 18 -45.88 -45.79 -14.07
CA VAL A 18 -45.72 -45.47 -12.65
C VAL A 18 -44.99 -46.61 -11.93
N LYS A 19 -45.34 -47.86 -12.20
CA LYS A 19 -44.66 -49.02 -11.64
C LYS A 19 -43.19 -49.10 -12.08
N LYS A 20 -42.90 -48.88 -13.36
CA LYS A 20 -41.53 -48.77 -13.90
C LYS A 20 -40.74 -47.63 -13.25
N ARG A 21 -41.37 -46.47 -13.00
CA ARG A 21 -40.73 -45.33 -12.31
C ARG A 21 -40.41 -45.65 -10.84
N LEU A 22 -41.29 -46.38 -10.16
CA LEU A 22 -41.05 -46.84 -8.78
C LEU A 22 -39.96 -47.91 -8.71
N GLU A 23 -39.94 -48.84 -9.66
CA GLU A 23 -38.88 -49.86 -9.76
C GLU A 23 -37.53 -49.24 -10.13
N ALA A 24 -37.50 -48.26 -11.04
CA ALA A 24 -36.30 -47.51 -11.38
C ALA A 24 -35.75 -46.76 -10.15
N ARG A 25 -36.62 -46.11 -9.36
CA ARG A 25 -36.21 -45.46 -8.09
C ARG A 25 -35.62 -46.46 -7.10
N LYS A 26 -36.19 -47.65 -6.97
CA LYS A 26 -35.67 -48.69 -6.05
C LYS A 26 -34.28 -49.19 -6.47
N ILE A 27 -34.06 -49.30 -7.78
CA ILE A 27 -32.76 -49.71 -8.34
C ILE A 27 -31.74 -48.59 -8.15
N GLU A 28 -32.13 -47.35 -8.40
CA GLU A 28 -31.32 -46.15 -8.22
C GLU A 28 -30.88 -45.99 -6.76
N THR A 29 -31.81 -46.08 -5.79
CA THR A 29 -31.46 -45.99 -4.37
C THR A 29 -30.51 -47.11 -3.94
N ARG A 30 -30.68 -48.32 -4.48
CA ARG A 30 -29.79 -49.44 -4.18
C ARG A 30 -28.41 -49.26 -4.79
N GLN A 31 -28.32 -48.72 -6.01
CA GLN A 31 -27.06 -48.41 -6.67
C GLN A 31 -26.28 -47.35 -5.90
N ILE A 32 -26.94 -46.29 -5.46
CA ILE A 32 -26.31 -45.23 -4.65
C ILE A 32 -25.69 -45.83 -3.39
N VAL A 33 -26.44 -46.64 -2.63
CA VAL A 33 -25.92 -47.28 -1.40
C VAL A 33 -24.72 -48.21 -1.69
N VAL A 34 -24.76 -48.98 -2.79
CA VAL A 34 -23.65 -49.87 -3.16
C VAL A 34 -22.40 -49.08 -3.55
N GLU A 35 -22.55 -47.98 -4.28
CA GLU A 35 -21.44 -47.11 -4.65
C GLU A 35 -20.87 -46.36 -3.43
N GLU A 36 -21.72 -45.95 -2.48
CA GLU A 36 -21.29 -45.35 -1.22
C GLU A 36 -20.44 -46.33 -0.41
N ILE A 37 -20.91 -47.58 -0.23
CA ILE A 37 -20.18 -48.63 0.49
C ILE A 37 -18.82 -48.91 -0.18
N ARG A 38 -18.77 -48.95 -1.51
CA ARG A 38 -17.50 -49.14 -2.25
C ARG A 38 -16.53 -48.00 -2.04
N LYS A 39 -17.01 -46.76 -2.05
CA LYS A 39 -16.18 -45.58 -1.78
C LYS A 39 -15.68 -45.56 -0.34
N GLU A 40 -16.56 -45.82 0.62
CA GLU A 40 -16.18 -45.92 2.04
C GLU A 40 -15.13 -47.00 2.26
N GLN A 41 -15.30 -48.19 1.68
CA GLN A 41 -14.30 -49.26 1.76
C GLN A 41 -12.98 -48.89 1.09
N HIS A 42 -13.01 -48.15 -0.02
CA HIS A 42 -11.78 -47.68 -0.68
C HIS A 42 -11.06 -46.63 0.17
N ILE A 43 -11.82 -45.72 0.80
CA ILE A 43 -11.27 -44.72 1.72
C ILE A 43 -10.69 -45.39 2.95
N GLU A 44 -11.41 -46.38 3.53
CA GLU A 44 -10.95 -47.14 4.69
C GLU A 44 -9.69 -47.95 4.37
N LYS A 45 -9.62 -48.59 3.20
CA LYS A 45 -8.40 -49.27 2.74
C LYS A 45 -7.24 -48.30 2.52
N ALA A 46 -7.48 -47.17 1.85
CA ALA A 46 -6.47 -46.15 1.65
C ALA A 46 -5.96 -45.60 2.99
N LEU A 47 -6.85 -45.30 3.93
CA LEU A 47 -6.48 -44.87 5.28
C LEU A 47 -5.71 -45.94 6.06
N ASN A 48 -6.07 -47.22 5.91
CA ASN A 48 -5.39 -48.32 6.58
C ASN A 48 -4.02 -48.63 5.96
N GLU A 49 -3.87 -48.47 4.65
CA GLU A 49 -2.59 -48.56 3.93
C GLU A 49 -1.70 -47.35 4.23
N GLU A 50 -2.26 -46.13 4.29
CA GLU A 50 -1.56 -44.90 4.72
C GLU A 50 -1.18 -44.92 6.21
N ALA A 51 -1.95 -45.61 7.05
CA ALA A 51 -1.67 -45.80 8.47
C ALA A 51 -0.81 -47.06 8.76
N ASN A 52 -0.41 -47.82 7.74
CA ASN A 52 0.50 -48.94 7.92
C ASN A 52 1.93 -48.43 8.16
N ILE A 53 2.17 -48.00 9.41
CA ILE A 53 3.47 -47.53 9.91
C ILE A 53 4.51 -48.68 9.93
N GLU A 54 4.08 -49.93 9.73
CA GLU A 54 4.96 -51.11 9.70
C GLU A 54 5.74 -51.27 8.39
N ASP A 55 5.40 -50.52 7.33
CA ASP A 55 6.10 -50.55 6.02
C ASP A 55 6.96 -49.29 5.79
N VAL A 56 7.30 -48.59 6.87
CA VAL A 56 8.31 -47.52 6.83
C VAL A 56 9.66 -48.21 6.67
N ASP A 57 10.18 -48.18 5.46
CA ASP A 57 11.53 -48.62 5.15
C ASP A 57 12.52 -47.80 5.99
N THR A 58 13.17 -48.46 6.94
CA THR A 58 14.12 -47.86 7.89
C THR A 58 15.56 -48.00 7.41
N ASP A 59 15.76 -48.51 6.19
CA ASP A 59 17.06 -48.64 5.55
C ASP A 59 17.41 -47.34 4.80
N ASP A 60 18.03 -46.40 5.54
CA ASP A 60 18.47 -45.10 5.04
C ASP A 60 19.53 -45.18 3.90
N GLU A 61 20.02 -46.38 3.55
CA GLU A 61 21.13 -46.57 2.59
C GLU A 61 20.70 -46.68 1.11
N LEU A 62 19.43 -46.99 0.82
CA LEU A 62 18.98 -47.27 -0.56
C LEU A 62 18.74 -46.00 -1.41
N ASN A 63 18.53 -44.84 -0.78
CA ASN A 63 18.13 -43.61 -1.47
C ASN A 63 18.94 -42.35 -1.09
N GLU A 64 20.18 -42.54 -0.64
CA GLU A 64 21.11 -41.46 -0.23
C GLU A 64 21.26 -40.36 -1.30
N ALA A 65 21.19 -40.74 -2.59
CA ALA A 65 21.28 -39.80 -3.70
C ALA A 65 20.09 -38.83 -3.76
N GLU A 66 18.86 -39.31 -3.59
CA GLU A 66 17.66 -38.45 -3.62
C GLU A 66 17.56 -37.61 -2.36
N GLU A 67 17.97 -38.13 -1.20
CA GLU A 67 18.03 -37.35 0.04
C GLU A 67 19.08 -36.24 -0.02
N TYR A 68 20.24 -36.52 -0.59
CA TYR A 68 21.28 -35.53 -0.84
C TYR A 68 20.79 -34.45 -1.82
N GLU A 69 20.07 -34.83 -2.87
CA GLU A 69 19.44 -33.88 -3.78
C GLU A 69 18.34 -33.06 -3.10
N ALA A 70 17.52 -33.66 -2.24
CA ALA A 70 16.50 -32.96 -1.47
C ALA A 70 17.11 -31.95 -0.49
N TRP A 71 18.18 -32.33 0.22
CA TRP A 71 18.93 -31.42 1.08
C TRP A 71 19.57 -30.28 0.28
N LYS A 72 20.24 -30.61 -0.83
CA LYS A 72 20.86 -29.65 -1.75
C LYS A 72 19.83 -28.69 -2.34
N ASN A 73 18.66 -29.17 -2.75
CA ASN A 73 17.57 -28.36 -3.29
C ASN A 73 17.04 -27.38 -2.24
N ARG A 74 16.92 -27.79 -0.97
CA ARG A 74 16.53 -26.90 0.13
C ARG A 74 17.59 -25.83 0.37
N GLU A 75 18.87 -26.20 0.38
CA GLU A 75 19.96 -25.25 0.59
C GLU A 75 20.11 -24.28 -0.58
N ILE A 76 19.99 -24.77 -1.83
CA ILE A 76 19.91 -23.94 -3.03
C ILE A 76 18.70 -23.00 -2.96
N ALA A 77 17.53 -23.46 -2.49
CA ALA A 77 16.36 -22.61 -2.36
C ALA A 77 16.56 -21.48 -1.33
N ARG A 78 17.33 -21.72 -0.26
CA ARG A 78 17.71 -20.66 0.70
C ARG A 78 18.61 -19.62 0.06
N ILE A 79 19.70 -20.06 -0.58
CA ILE A 79 20.64 -19.19 -1.29
C ILE A 79 19.94 -18.40 -2.41
N LYS A 80 19.00 -19.06 -3.11
CA LYS A 80 18.22 -18.46 -4.18
C LYS A 80 17.28 -17.37 -3.68
N ARG A 81 16.62 -17.54 -2.52
CA ARG A 81 15.76 -16.50 -1.92
C ARG A 81 16.52 -15.20 -1.66
N ASP A 82 17.70 -15.31 -1.03
CA ASP A 82 18.52 -14.15 -0.69
C ASP A 82 19.13 -13.48 -1.92
N ARG A 83 19.28 -14.23 -3.02
CA ARG A 83 19.74 -13.71 -4.31
C ARG A 83 18.61 -13.05 -5.09
N GLU A 84 17.45 -13.70 -5.15
CA GLU A 84 16.25 -13.19 -5.82
C GLU A 84 15.72 -11.91 -5.17
N GLU A 85 15.79 -11.77 -3.84
CA GLU A 85 15.39 -10.53 -3.17
C GLU A 85 16.29 -9.35 -3.57
N ARG A 86 17.61 -9.60 -3.68
CA ARG A 86 18.58 -8.57 -4.13
C ARG A 86 18.39 -8.22 -5.59
N ASP A 87 18.20 -9.22 -6.45
CA ASP A 87 17.99 -9.04 -7.88
C ASP A 87 16.63 -8.36 -8.15
N ALA A 88 15.59 -8.68 -7.38
CA ALA A 88 14.28 -8.02 -7.45
C ALA A 88 14.38 -6.54 -7.03
N ARG A 89 15.11 -6.23 -5.96
CA ARG A 89 15.33 -4.85 -5.51
C ARG A 89 16.13 -4.03 -6.52
N LEU A 90 17.12 -4.64 -7.16
CA LEU A 90 17.87 -3.99 -8.24
C LEU A 90 16.99 -3.74 -9.46
N LYS A 91 16.16 -4.72 -9.83
CA LYS A 91 15.24 -4.60 -10.96
C LYS A 91 14.17 -3.53 -10.71
N GLU A 92 13.60 -3.46 -9.52
CA GLU A 92 12.66 -2.40 -9.12
C GLU A 92 13.33 -1.03 -9.22
N LYS A 93 14.56 -0.90 -8.72
CA LYS A 93 15.33 0.35 -8.83
C LYS A 93 15.61 0.74 -10.29
N GLU A 94 15.97 -0.22 -11.13
CA GLU A 94 16.21 0.00 -12.56
C GLU A 94 14.93 0.39 -13.29
N GLU A 95 13.78 -0.21 -12.94
CA GLU A 95 12.48 0.16 -13.49
C GLU A 95 12.08 1.58 -13.08
N ILE A 96 12.27 1.97 -11.81
CA ILE A 96 12.04 3.34 -11.33
C ILE A 96 12.99 4.34 -12.00
N GLU A 97 14.26 3.99 -12.18
CA GLU A 97 15.24 4.87 -12.85
C GLU A 97 14.89 5.04 -14.32
N LYS A 98 14.46 3.97 -15.00
CA LYS A 98 14.02 4.01 -16.39
C LYS A 98 12.72 4.80 -16.57
N GLU A 99 11.75 4.61 -15.68
CA GLU A 99 10.49 5.39 -15.68
C GLU A 99 10.76 6.85 -15.33
N GLY A 100 11.61 7.10 -14.32
CA GLY A 100 12.00 8.45 -13.89
C GLY A 100 12.90 9.19 -14.89
N ALA A 101 13.63 8.48 -15.74
CA ALA A 101 14.42 9.08 -16.83
C ALA A 101 13.54 9.66 -17.96
N ASP A 102 12.32 9.14 -18.12
CA ASP A 102 11.33 9.61 -19.10
C ASP A 102 10.37 10.65 -18.51
N ASP A 103 10.48 10.98 -17.23
CA ASP A 103 9.64 11.98 -16.57
C ASP A 103 10.10 13.39 -16.96
N VAL A 104 9.51 13.90 -18.04
CA VAL A 104 9.75 15.22 -18.64
C VAL A 104 9.68 16.37 -17.60
N ILE A 105 8.95 16.16 -16.49
CA ILE A 105 8.77 17.10 -15.39
C ILE A 105 10.09 17.50 -14.71
N GLN A 106 11.09 16.61 -14.66
CA GLN A 106 12.41 16.94 -14.08
C GLN A 106 13.42 17.46 -15.12
N SER A 107 13.17 17.24 -16.41
CA SER A 107 14.00 17.75 -17.52
C SER A 107 13.61 19.17 -17.95
N ALA A 108 12.42 19.63 -17.57
CA ALA A 108 11.99 21.02 -17.73
C ALA A 108 12.61 21.87 -16.61
N GLY A 109 13.86 22.30 -16.82
CA GLY A 109 14.48 23.42 -16.11
C GLY A 109 14.97 23.09 -14.69
N LYS A 110 16.27 23.19 -14.42
CA LYS A 110 16.81 24.48 -13.93
C LYS A 110 15.99 25.67 -14.44
N ASP A 111 14.79 25.83 -13.92
CA ASP A 111 13.94 26.93 -14.32
C ASP A 111 14.66 28.21 -13.92
N ASP A 112 14.90 29.10 -14.89
CA ASP A 112 15.43 30.47 -14.70
C ASP A 112 14.64 31.28 -13.64
N ILE A 113 13.52 30.73 -13.16
CA ILE A 113 12.74 31.21 -12.03
C ILE A 113 13.56 31.27 -10.73
N TYR A 114 14.47 30.32 -10.50
CA TYR A 114 15.28 30.26 -9.28
C TYR A 114 16.56 31.10 -9.37
N SER A 115 16.94 31.56 -10.56
CA SER A 115 18.06 32.47 -10.80
C SER A 115 17.66 33.94 -10.82
N ARG A 116 16.41 34.27 -10.49
CA ARG A 116 15.89 35.64 -10.51
C ARG A 116 16.29 36.39 -9.24
N ASP A 117 16.65 37.65 -9.37
CA ASP A 117 16.98 38.50 -8.21
C ASP A 117 15.68 38.96 -7.51
N PHE A 118 15.37 38.36 -6.36
CA PHE A 118 14.20 38.70 -5.54
C PHE A 118 14.42 39.93 -4.66
N SER A 119 15.60 40.54 -4.68
CA SER A 119 15.90 41.76 -3.93
C SER A 119 15.46 43.04 -4.63
N GLU A 120 14.99 42.93 -5.89
CA GLU A 120 14.52 44.09 -6.64
C GLU A 120 13.25 44.70 -6.00
N PRO A 121 13.18 46.05 -5.87
CA PRO A 121 11.99 46.74 -5.42
C PRO A 121 10.78 46.40 -6.31
N THR A 122 9.78 45.77 -5.72
CA THR A 122 8.54 45.43 -6.40
C THR A 122 7.72 46.69 -6.65
N GLY A 123 7.06 46.76 -7.81
CA GLY A 123 6.35 47.92 -8.40
C GLY A 123 6.04 49.13 -7.51
N GLU A 124 5.38 48.94 -6.36
CA GLU A 124 4.91 49.98 -5.45
C GLU A 124 6.02 50.70 -4.65
N ASP A 125 7.26 50.18 -4.67
CA ASP A 125 8.46 50.79 -4.07
C ASP A 125 9.34 51.55 -5.07
N LYS A 126 8.96 51.61 -6.36
CA LYS A 126 9.69 52.38 -7.39
C LYS A 126 9.38 53.89 -7.37
N MET A 127 8.52 54.35 -6.47
CA MET A 127 8.10 55.76 -6.40
C MET A 127 8.73 56.44 -5.19
N ASP A 128 9.38 57.58 -5.42
CA ASP A 128 9.96 58.42 -4.36
C ASP A 128 8.86 59.06 -3.50
N LYS A 129 8.49 58.37 -2.41
CA LYS A 129 7.46 58.78 -1.46
C LYS A 129 7.83 60.07 -0.71
N SER A 130 9.06 60.57 -0.82
CA SER A 130 9.53 61.82 -0.19
C SER A 130 8.92 63.08 -0.78
N ILE A 131 8.53 63.03 -2.06
CA ILE A 131 7.95 64.17 -2.80
C ILE A 131 6.44 64.30 -2.51
N LEU A 132 5.82 63.25 -1.96
CA LEU A 132 4.40 63.24 -1.63
C LEU A 132 4.12 64.00 -0.31
N PRO A 133 2.94 64.63 -0.18
CA PRO A 133 2.51 65.26 1.07
C PRO A 133 2.58 64.28 2.26
N LYS A 134 2.92 64.78 3.45
CA LYS A 134 3.24 63.94 4.62
C LYS A 134 2.19 62.87 4.95
N VAL A 135 0.92 63.15 4.68
CA VAL A 135 -0.22 62.24 4.90
C VAL A 135 -0.21 61.05 3.91
N MET A 136 0.29 61.25 2.69
CA MET A 136 0.39 60.22 1.64
C MET A 136 1.69 59.41 1.70
N GLN A 137 2.68 59.83 2.49
CA GLN A 137 3.93 59.07 2.71
C GLN A 137 3.72 57.78 3.52
N VAL A 138 2.50 57.55 4.01
CA VAL A 138 2.12 56.39 4.82
C VAL A 138 2.01 55.17 3.91
N LYS A 139 2.73 54.09 4.26
CA LYS A 139 2.89 52.84 3.48
C LYS A 139 1.57 52.23 2.96
N HIS A 140 0.44 52.51 3.60
CA HIS A 140 -0.90 52.06 3.20
C HIS A 140 -1.96 53.15 3.43
N PHE A 141 -1.86 54.26 2.68
CA PHE A 141 -2.84 55.34 2.71
C PHE A 141 -4.26 54.82 2.37
N GLY A 142 -5.26 55.19 3.18
CA GLY A 142 -6.67 54.82 2.96
C GLY A 142 -7.14 53.49 3.58
N ARG A 143 -6.25 52.67 4.18
CA ARG A 143 -6.67 51.49 4.95
C ARG A 143 -7.16 51.89 6.34
N SER A 144 -8.37 51.44 6.72
CA SER A 144 -8.88 51.57 8.09
C SER A 144 -8.16 50.61 9.03
N GLY A 145 -7.93 51.02 10.29
CA GLY A 145 -7.26 50.19 11.30
C GLY A 145 -5.84 50.60 11.70
N ARG A 146 -5.43 51.85 11.48
CA ARG A 146 -4.12 52.34 11.96
C ARG A 146 -4.18 52.58 13.48
N THR A 147 -3.27 51.94 14.23
CA THR A 147 -3.12 52.18 15.66
C THR A 147 -2.59 53.60 15.90
N LYS A 148 -3.03 54.24 17.00
CA LYS A 148 -2.57 55.58 17.39
C LYS A 148 -1.07 55.59 17.72
N TRP A 149 -0.54 54.44 18.13
CA TRP A 149 0.85 54.24 18.50
C TRP A 149 1.59 53.57 17.36
N THR A 150 2.64 54.22 16.86
CA THR A 150 3.57 53.64 15.89
C THR A 150 4.78 53.03 16.57
N HIS A 151 5.33 53.69 17.61
CA HIS A 151 6.44 53.20 18.43
C HIS A 151 6.29 53.72 19.87
N LEU A 152 6.65 52.90 20.89
CA LEU A 152 6.65 53.28 22.32
C LEU A 152 7.80 54.22 22.71
N VAL A 153 8.73 54.49 21.80
CA VAL A 153 9.94 55.28 22.04
C VAL A 153 9.64 56.70 22.53
N ASN A 154 8.49 57.27 22.18
CA ASN A 154 8.10 58.61 22.65
C ASN A 154 7.51 58.62 24.07
N GLU A 155 7.19 57.45 24.64
CA GLU A 155 6.72 57.29 26.02
C GLU A 155 7.77 56.60 26.91
N ASP A 156 8.92 56.23 26.32
CA ASP A 156 10.04 55.65 27.03
C ASP A 156 10.79 56.75 27.80
N THR A 157 10.65 56.74 29.13
CA THR A 157 11.31 57.68 30.04
C THR A 157 12.71 57.24 30.44
N THR A 158 13.30 56.26 29.74
CA THR A 158 14.67 55.82 30.00
C THR A 158 15.65 56.98 29.75
N ASP A 159 16.08 57.61 30.85
CA ASP A 159 17.02 58.73 30.81
C ASP A 159 18.45 58.20 30.60
N TRP A 160 18.88 58.22 29.33
CA TRP A 160 20.23 57.81 28.92
C TRP A 160 21.33 58.70 29.47
N ASN A 161 21.00 59.84 30.09
CA ASN A 161 21.96 60.78 30.67
C ASN A 161 22.21 60.54 32.18
N ALA A 162 21.69 59.44 32.74
CA ALA A 162 21.92 59.11 34.12
C ALA A 162 23.43 58.78 34.37
N PRO A 163 24.06 59.27 35.45
CA PRO A 163 25.50 59.10 35.68
C PRO A 163 25.95 57.64 35.89
N TRP A 164 25.01 56.68 35.91
CA TRP A 164 25.24 55.24 36.02
C TRP A 164 24.93 54.47 34.73
N SER A 165 24.32 55.09 33.72
CA SER A 165 24.11 54.49 32.38
C SER A 165 25.37 54.56 31.51
N THR A 166 26.31 55.43 31.86
CA THR A 166 27.60 55.58 31.18
C THR A 166 28.62 54.61 31.76
N ASN A 167 28.90 53.52 31.03
CA ASN A 167 30.09 52.69 31.25
C ASN A 167 31.35 53.47 30.82
N GLY A 168 31.70 54.52 31.56
CA GLY A 168 32.94 55.26 31.39
C GLY A 168 34.13 54.46 31.91
N PRO A 169 35.35 54.63 31.34
CA PRO A 169 36.51 53.89 31.78
C PRO A 169 36.87 54.26 33.22
N LEU A 170 37.06 53.25 34.08
CA LEU A 170 37.52 53.41 35.46
C LEU A 170 38.75 54.31 35.49
N MET A 171 38.61 55.50 36.08
CA MET A 171 39.74 56.41 36.26
C MET A 171 40.79 55.71 37.12
N LYS A 172 41.94 55.39 36.52
CA LYS A 172 43.08 54.84 37.24
C LYS A 172 43.62 55.92 38.16
N ILE A 173 43.42 55.73 39.45
CA ILE A 173 44.03 56.54 40.51
C ILE A 173 45.54 56.42 40.33
N LYS A 174 46.18 57.55 40.02
CA LYS A 174 47.64 57.61 39.96
C LYS A 174 48.13 57.87 41.37
N VAL A 175 48.94 56.93 41.86
CA VAL A 175 49.65 56.97 43.16
C VAL A 175 50.47 58.24 43.26
#